data_AF-A0A921MCA5-F1
#
_entry.id   AF-A0A921MCA5-F1
#
_cell.length_a   1.000
_cell.length_b   1.000
_cell.length_c   1.000
_cell.angle_alpha   90.00
_cell.angle_beta   90.00
_cell.angle_gamma   90.00
#
_symmetry.space_group_name_H-M   'P 1'
#
loop_
_entity.id
_entity.type
_entity.pdbx_description
1 polymer ?
#
loop_
_entity_poly.entity_id
_entity_poly.type
_entity_poly.pdbx_seq_one_letter_code
_entity_poly.pdbx_strand_id
1 'polypeptide(L)'
;MTDPVPAPAARASALAESYPHADRVPAALQGPDSSLDGLRILVTGLGVSGFPVAAHLGERGAAVTLVDGDTRRDESERIRILEVFDVDVRRGPQHVEALPEPRDGGRFDLVVTSPGWRPDSPVLAGARAAGIPVIGEVELAWRVRGANSAPWLVVTGTNGKTTTTTMLASML
;
A
#
# COMPACT_ATOMS: atom_id res chain seq x y z
N MET A 1 -0.75 25.34 -20.78
CA MET A 1 -1.67 26.16 -19.98
C MET A 1 -1.73 25.52 -18.61
N THR A 2 -0.88 25.92 -17.68
CA THR A 2 -0.87 25.39 -16.32
C THR A 2 -2.05 26.01 -15.58
N ASP A 3 -2.96 25.19 -15.09
CA ASP A 3 -4.02 25.68 -14.22
C ASP A 3 -3.41 26.40 -13.00
N PRO A 4 -4.01 27.51 -12.57
CA PRO A 4 -3.53 28.25 -11.42
C PRO A 4 -3.53 27.35 -10.19
N VAL A 5 -2.44 27.42 -9.43
CA VAL A 5 -2.32 26.74 -8.15
C VAL A 5 -3.46 27.18 -7.23
N PRO A 6 -4.34 26.26 -6.76
CA PRO A 6 -5.48 26.64 -5.93
C PRO A 6 -5.04 27.19 -4.58
N ALA A 7 -5.88 28.06 -4.01
CA ALA A 7 -5.65 28.68 -2.70
C ALA A 7 -5.51 27.62 -1.58
N PRO A 8 -4.78 27.90 -0.48
CA PRO A 8 -4.46 26.92 0.56
C PRO A 8 -5.67 26.18 1.17
N ALA A 9 -6.79 26.89 1.40
CA ALA A 9 -8.01 26.29 1.94
C ALA A 9 -8.69 25.34 0.93
N ALA A 10 -8.69 25.71 -0.36
CA ALA A 10 -9.20 24.86 -1.43
C ALA A 10 -8.32 23.61 -1.63
N ARG A 11 -7.00 23.72 -1.42
CA ARG A 11 -6.06 22.59 -1.43
C ARG A 11 -6.32 21.61 -0.28
N ALA A 12 -6.56 22.10 0.93
CA ALA A 12 -6.85 21.25 2.08
C ALA A 12 -8.17 20.48 1.89
N SER A 13 -9.21 21.15 1.38
CA SER A 13 -10.49 20.51 1.07
C SER A 13 -10.37 19.46 -0.05
N ALA A 14 -9.67 19.78 -1.14
CA ALA A 14 -9.44 18.83 -2.24
C ALA A 14 -8.58 17.63 -1.83
N LEU A 15 -7.62 17.83 -0.91
CA LEU A 15 -6.81 16.75 -0.36
C LEU A 15 -7.63 15.84 0.55
N ALA A 16 -8.51 16.38 1.39
CA ALA A 16 -9.40 15.58 2.22
C ALA A 16 -10.38 14.72 1.40
N GLU A 17 -10.83 15.25 0.26
CA GLU A 17 -11.70 14.53 -0.68
C GLU A 17 -10.93 13.44 -1.46
N SER A 18 -9.70 13.75 -1.88
CA SER A 18 -8.85 12.81 -2.64
C SER A 18 -8.18 11.75 -1.76
N TYR A 19 -7.93 12.08 -0.49
CA TYR A 19 -7.23 11.25 0.49
C TYR A 19 -8.00 11.16 1.81
N PRO A 20 -9.17 10.50 1.81
CA PRO A 20 -10.01 10.38 2.98
C PRO A 20 -9.31 9.56 4.07
N HIS A 21 -9.59 9.91 5.33
CA HIS A 21 -9.08 9.21 6.53
C HIS A 21 -7.55 9.24 6.70
N ALA A 22 -6.84 10.16 6.04
CA ALA A 22 -5.38 10.29 6.16
C ALA A 22 -4.91 10.51 7.62
N ASP A 23 -5.75 11.13 8.45
CA ASP A 23 -5.57 11.32 9.90
C ASP A 23 -5.59 10.02 10.70
N ARG A 24 -6.11 8.93 10.11
CA ARG A 24 -6.22 7.61 10.74
C ARG A 24 -5.10 6.65 10.36
N VAL A 25 -4.17 7.05 9.49
CA VAL A 25 -3.02 6.20 9.14
C VAL A 25 -2.20 5.94 10.41
N PRO A 26 -1.90 4.68 10.76
CA PRO A 26 -1.22 4.35 12.01
C PRO A 26 0.09 5.11 12.20
N ALA A 27 0.24 5.78 13.35
CA ALA A 27 1.44 6.54 13.67
C ALA A 27 2.71 5.66 13.81
N ALA A 28 2.52 4.36 14.09
CA ALA A 28 3.60 3.37 14.16
C ALA A 28 4.29 3.11 12.81
N LEU A 29 3.67 3.50 11.69
CA LEU A 29 4.27 3.45 10.36
C LEU A 29 5.25 4.61 10.18
N GLN A 30 6.32 4.61 10.97
CA GLN A 30 7.41 5.58 10.88
C GLN A 30 8.73 4.87 11.06
N GLY A 31 9.67 5.14 10.16
CA GLY A 31 11.00 4.54 10.22
C GLY A 31 11.04 3.01 9.99
N PRO A 32 12.24 2.45 9.86
CA PRO A 32 12.44 1.07 9.43
C PRO A 32 12.11 0.08 10.56
N ASP A 33 12.38 0.46 11.81
CA ASP A 33 12.43 -0.48 12.94
C ASP A 33 11.21 -0.40 13.88
N SER A 34 10.21 0.44 13.58
CA SER A 34 9.05 0.56 14.47
C SER A 34 8.23 -0.74 14.47
N SER A 35 7.97 -1.30 15.65
CA SER A 35 7.05 -2.44 15.78
C SER A 35 5.66 -2.07 15.25
N LEU A 36 5.03 -3.03 14.55
CA LEU A 36 3.67 -2.95 14.03
C LEU A 36 2.75 -3.96 14.73
N ASP A 37 3.16 -4.47 15.89
CA ASP A 37 2.39 -5.42 16.69
C ASP A 37 0.97 -4.90 16.98
N GLY A 38 -0.01 -5.78 16.83
CA GLY A 38 -1.42 -5.46 17.06
C GLY A 38 -2.11 -4.71 15.93
N LEU A 39 -1.39 -4.27 14.89
CA LEU A 39 -1.99 -3.69 13.69
C LEU A 39 -2.47 -4.79 12.73
N ARG A 40 -3.69 -4.65 12.24
CA ARG A 40 -4.25 -5.47 11.16
C ARG A 40 -4.15 -4.71 9.85
N ILE A 41 -3.37 -5.23 8.90
CA ILE A 41 -3.11 -4.54 7.64
C ILE A 41 -3.54 -5.41 6.46
N LEU A 42 -4.36 -4.83 5.59
CA LEU A 42 -4.76 -5.44 4.32
C LEU A 42 -3.82 -4.98 3.20
N VAL A 43 -3.24 -5.92 2.46
CA VAL A 43 -2.42 -5.66 1.28
C VAL A 43 -3.17 -6.15 0.03
N THR A 44 -3.24 -5.32 -1.01
CA THR A 44 -3.91 -5.69 -2.26
C THR A 44 -2.91 -5.95 -3.40
N GLY A 45 -2.98 -7.16 -3.95
CA GLY A 45 -2.14 -7.70 -5.02
C GLY A 45 -0.93 -8.49 -4.51
N LEU A 46 -0.65 -9.65 -5.12
CA LEU A 46 0.57 -10.45 -4.94
C LEU A 46 1.51 -10.23 -6.13
N GLY A 47 1.69 -8.97 -6.50
CA GLY A 47 2.52 -8.57 -7.64
C GLY A 47 3.96 -8.26 -7.25
N VAL A 48 4.63 -7.47 -8.08
CA VAL A 48 5.99 -6.97 -7.85
C VAL A 48 6.11 -6.23 -6.52
N SER A 49 5.08 -5.48 -6.14
CA SER A 49 5.12 -4.58 -4.99
C SER A 49 4.37 -5.08 -3.76
N GLY A 50 3.26 -5.80 -3.93
CA GLY A 50 2.50 -6.32 -2.79
C GLY A 50 3.24 -7.40 -2.00
N PHE A 51 4.07 -8.23 -2.65
CA PHE A 51 4.93 -9.19 -1.95
C PHE A 51 5.92 -8.54 -0.97
N PRO A 52 6.82 -7.62 -1.39
CA PRO A 52 7.76 -7.01 -0.46
C PRO A 52 7.04 -6.16 0.61
N VAL A 53 5.89 -5.55 0.29
CA VAL A 53 5.06 -4.85 1.26
C VAL A 53 4.57 -5.81 2.35
N ALA A 54 3.95 -6.93 1.98
CA ALA A 54 3.41 -7.88 2.95
C ALA A 54 4.51 -8.52 3.80
N ALA A 55 5.64 -8.88 3.19
CA ALA A 55 6.80 -9.41 3.92
C ALA A 55 7.33 -8.38 4.93
N HIS A 56 7.57 -7.13 4.52
CA HIS A 56 8.08 -6.07 5.39
C HIS A 56 7.14 -5.76 6.58
N LEU A 57 5.82 -5.81 6.35
CA LEU A 57 4.84 -5.58 7.40
C LEU A 57 4.76 -6.77 8.38
N GLY A 58 4.75 -8.01 7.86
CA GLY A 58 4.70 -9.22 8.67
C GLY A 58 5.97 -9.43 9.49
N GLU A 59 7.15 -9.14 8.93
CA GLU A 59 8.44 -9.15 9.64
C GLU A 59 8.44 -8.22 10.85
N ARG A 60 7.66 -7.13 10.80
CA ARG A 60 7.51 -6.15 11.89
C ARG A 60 6.36 -6.45 12.85
N GLY A 61 5.75 -7.63 12.74
CA GLY A 61 4.72 -8.12 13.68
C GLY A 61 3.29 -7.72 13.35
N ALA A 62 3.02 -7.09 12.20
CA ALA A 62 1.65 -6.79 11.79
C ALA A 62 0.89 -8.08 11.44
N ALA A 63 -0.40 -8.14 11.80
CA ALA A 63 -1.30 -9.17 11.31
C ALA A 63 -1.72 -8.83 9.87
N VAL A 64 -1.02 -9.41 8.89
CA VAL A 64 -1.20 -9.08 7.47
C VAL A 64 -2.16 -10.05 6.79
N THR A 65 -3.16 -9.51 6.10
CA THR A 65 -3.94 -10.24 5.10
C THR A 65 -3.57 -9.71 3.72
N LEU A 66 -3.20 -10.59 2.79
CA LEU A 66 -2.95 -10.25 1.39
C LEU A 66 -4.03 -10.86 0.51
N VAL A 67 -4.64 -10.05 -0.36
CA VAL A 67 -5.61 -10.52 -1.36
C VAL A 67 -5.12 -10.30 -2.79
N ASP A 68 -5.26 -11.30 -3.65
CA ASP A 68 -5.03 -11.16 -5.10
C ASP A 68 -6.13 -11.89 -5.89
N GLY A 69 -6.79 -11.19 -6.80
CA GLY A 69 -7.83 -11.78 -7.65
C GLY A 69 -7.28 -12.71 -8.74
N ASP A 70 -5.99 -12.62 -9.05
CA ASP A 70 -5.36 -13.41 -10.11
C ASP A 70 -4.78 -14.72 -9.57
N THR A 71 -5.24 -15.85 -10.10
CA THR A 71 -4.74 -17.21 -9.81
C THR A 71 -3.90 -17.80 -10.94
N ARG A 72 -3.75 -17.08 -12.07
CA ARG A 72 -3.08 -17.62 -13.28
C ARG A 72 -1.56 -17.61 -13.16
N ARG A 73 -1.00 -16.72 -12.34
CA ARG A 73 0.45 -16.64 -12.07
C ARG A 73 0.83 -17.65 -10.99
N ASP A 74 1.91 -18.40 -11.24
CA ASP A 74 2.55 -19.16 -10.17
C ASP A 74 3.28 -18.19 -9.24
N GLU A 75 2.83 -18.15 -7.99
CA GLU A 75 3.39 -17.30 -6.93
C GLU A 75 3.78 -18.17 -5.72
N SER A 76 3.90 -19.49 -5.90
CA SER A 76 4.06 -20.46 -4.82
C SER A 76 5.29 -20.20 -3.94
N GLU A 77 6.38 -19.72 -4.54
CA GLU A 77 7.59 -19.35 -3.81
C GLU A 77 7.35 -18.15 -2.89
N ARG A 78 6.70 -17.10 -3.40
CA ARG A 78 6.36 -15.91 -2.62
C ARG A 78 5.41 -16.24 -1.48
N ILE A 79 4.41 -17.09 -1.75
CA ILE A 79 3.47 -17.56 -0.73
C ILE A 79 4.21 -18.28 0.40
N ARG A 80 5.11 -19.22 0.07
CA ARG A 80 5.93 -19.90 1.09
C ARG A 80 6.77 -18.95 1.93
N ILE A 81 7.31 -17.88 1.35
CA ILE A 81 8.05 -16.86 2.11
C ILE A 81 7.09 -16.08 3.02
N LEU A 82 5.92 -15.70 2.51
CA LEU A 82 4.91 -14.96 3.27
C LEU A 82 4.35 -15.79 4.44
N GLU A 83 4.26 -17.11 4.31
CA GLU A 83 3.91 -18.03 5.41
C GLU A 83 4.90 -17.97 6.58
N VAL A 84 6.20 -17.74 6.32
CA VAL A 84 7.21 -17.57 7.40
C VAL A 84 6.92 -16.35 8.26
N PHE A 85 6.28 -15.33 7.69
CA PHE A 85 5.88 -14.10 8.38
C PHE A 85 4.40 -14.12 8.82
N ASP A 86 3.75 -15.29 8.85
CA ASP A 86 2.33 -15.51 9.19
C ASP A 86 1.35 -14.61 8.41
N VAL A 87 1.69 -14.29 7.15
CA VAL A 87 0.82 -13.52 6.26
C VAL A 87 -0.29 -14.43 5.73
N ASP A 88 -1.54 -14.02 5.93
CA ASP A 88 -2.72 -14.71 5.40
C ASP A 88 -2.93 -14.33 3.92
N VAL A 89 -2.48 -15.21 3.01
CA VAL A 89 -2.58 -15.00 1.56
C VAL A 89 -3.83 -15.65 0.99
N ARG A 90 -4.72 -14.85 0.41
CA ARG A 90 -6.00 -15.29 -0.17
C ARG A 90 -6.05 -14.96 -1.66
N ARG A 91 -6.14 -15.99 -2.52
CA ARG A 91 -6.10 -15.84 -3.98
C ARG A 91 -7.36 -16.31 -4.70
N GLY A 92 -7.80 -15.54 -5.68
CA GLY A 92 -8.98 -15.80 -6.49
C GLY A 92 -10.01 -14.68 -6.43
N PRO A 93 -10.90 -14.61 -7.44
CA PRO A 93 -11.86 -13.52 -7.58
C PRO A 93 -12.75 -13.35 -6.33
N GLN A 94 -13.12 -14.45 -5.67
CA GLN A 94 -13.94 -14.45 -4.46
C GLN A 94 -13.34 -13.65 -3.30
N HIS A 95 -12.02 -13.45 -3.27
CA HIS A 95 -11.34 -12.69 -2.21
C HIS A 95 -11.23 -11.19 -2.50
N VAL A 96 -11.70 -10.75 -3.67
CA VAL A 96 -11.63 -9.34 -4.10
C VAL A 96 -13.00 -8.74 -4.46
N GLU A 97 -14.07 -9.50 -4.26
CA GLU A 97 -15.46 -9.08 -4.49
C GLU A 97 -16.03 -8.19 -3.38
N ALA A 98 -15.39 -8.16 -2.21
CA ALA A 98 -15.76 -7.31 -1.08
C ALA A 98 -14.54 -7.07 -0.17
N LEU A 99 -14.64 -6.15 0.78
CA LEU A 99 -13.67 -6.01 1.86
C LEU A 99 -13.64 -7.33 2.66
N PRO A 100 -12.50 -8.05 2.73
CA PRO A 100 -12.41 -9.26 3.53
C PRO A 100 -12.48 -8.95 5.03
N GLU A 101 -12.76 -9.98 5.83
CA GLU A 101 -12.60 -9.90 7.29
C GLU A 101 -11.16 -10.29 7.68
N PRO A 102 -10.55 -9.64 8.68
CA PRO A 102 -9.28 -10.09 9.25
C PRO A 102 -9.38 -11.52 9.80
N ARG A 103 -8.29 -12.30 9.70
CA ARG A 103 -8.24 -13.71 10.14
C ARG A 103 -8.72 -13.92 11.58
N ASP A 104 -8.31 -13.05 12.49
CA ASP A 104 -8.64 -13.13 13.92
C ASP A 104 -9.85 -12.27 14.31
N GLY A 105 -10.63 -11.83 13.32
CA GLY A 105 -11.74 -10.90 13.50
C GLY A 105 -11.29 -9.47 13.79
N GLY A 106 -12.29 -8.59 14.00
CA GLY A 106 -12.08 -7.16 14.22
C GLY A 106 -12.11 -6.37 12.92
N ARG A 107 -11.34 -5.27 12.86
CA ARG A 107 -11.32 -4.35 11.72
C ARG A 107 -9.88 -4.09 11.30
N PHE A 108 -9.63 -3.92 10.00
CA PHE A 108 -8.33 -3.46 9.53
C PHE A 108 -8.04 -2.03 10.00
N ASP A 109 -6.79 -1.78 10.35
CA ASP A 109 -6.28 -0.46 10.72
C ASP A 109 -5.80 0.30 9.48
N LEU A 110 -5.40 -0.43 8.44
CA LEU A 110 -4.88 0.13 7.19
C LEU A 110 -5.10 -0.80 6.00
N VAL A 111 -5.30 -0.21 4.82
CA VAL A 111 -5.11 -0.88 3.52
C VAL A 111 -3.91 -0.30 2.80
N VAL A 112 -3.02 -1.15 2.29
CA VAL A 112 -1.93 -0.79 1.37
C VAL A 112 -2.25 -1.34 0.00
N THR A 113 -2.38 -0.46 -0.99
CA THR A 113 -2.79 -0.84 -2.35
C THR A 113 -1.67 -0.72 -3.36
N SER A 114 -1.62 -1.69 -4.28
CA SER A 114 -0.75 -1.63 -5.46
C SER A 114 -1.34 -0.71 -6.55
N PRO A 115 -0.53 -0.04 -7.40
CA PRO A 115 -0.98 0.88 -8.45
C PRO A 115 -1.96 0.28 -9.48
N GLY A 116 -1.97 -1.03 -9.67
CA GLY A 116 -2.83 -1.71 -10.63
C GLY A 116 -4.29 -1.88 -10.19
N TRP A 117 -4.61 -1.59 -8.93
CA TRP A 117 -5.97 -1.67 -8.41
C TRP A 117 -6.77 -0.42 -8.74
N ARG A 118 -7.97 -0.62 -9.26
CA ARG A 118 -8.87 0.51 -9.50
C ARG A 118 -9.37 1.08 -8.16
N PRO A 119 -9.42 2.41 -7.98
CA PRO A 119 -9.89 3.02 -6.73
C PRO A 119 -11.33 2.63 -6.34
N ASP A 120 -12.17 2.26 -7.32
CA ASP A 120 -13.55 1.83 -7.18
C ASP A 120 -13.72 0.31 -7.03
N SER A 121 -12.62 -0.44 -6.96
CA SER A 121 -12.67 -1.89 -6.71
C SER A 121 -13.42 -2.20 -5.40
N PRO A 122 -14.19 -3.31 -5.33
CA PRO A 122 -15.03 -3.58 -4.16
C PRO A 122 -14.29 -3.60 -2.82
N VAL A 123 -13.06 -4.14 -2.81
CA VAL A 123 -12.18 -4.12 -1.62
C VAL A 123 -11.89 -2.69 -1.16
N LEU A 124 -11.43 -1.82 -2.06
CA LEU A 124 -11.03 -0.45 -1.72
C LEU A 124 -12.23 0.44 -1.41
N ALA A 125 -13.34 0.26 -2.15
CA ALA A 125 -14.60 0.93 -1.86
C ALA A 125 -15.15 0.53 -0.47
N GLY A 126 -15.12 -0.76 -0.15
CA GLY A 126 -15.51 -1.28 1.16
C GLY A 126 -14.62 -0.74 2.29
N ALA A 127 -13.30 -0.70 2.08
CA ALA A 127 -12.36 -0.11 3.04
C ALA A 127 -12.68 1.37 3.33
N ARG A 128 -12.90 2.17 2.28
CA ARG A 128 -13.27 3.59 2.41
C ARG A 128 -14.60 3.77 3.14
N ALA A 129 -15.61 2.97 2.82
CA ALA A 129 -16.92 2.99 3.47
C ALA A 129 -16.82 2.60 4.96
N ALA A 130 -15.95 1.65 5.30
CA ALA A 130 -15.65 1.27 6.67
C ALA A 130 -14.78 2.31 7.41
N GLY A 131 -14.35 3.38 6.75
CA GLY A 131 -13.52 4.45 7.31
C GLY A 131 -12.05 4.08 7.51
N ILE A 132 -11.57 3.05 6.80
CA ILE A 132 -10.20 2.54 6.89
C ILE A 132 -9.34 3.37 5.93
N PRO A 133 -8.18 3.91 6.38
CA PRO A 133 -7.28 4.62 5.49
C PRO A 133 -6.73 3.67 4.41
N VAL A 134 -6.58 4.19 3.19
CA VAL A 134 -6.00 3.46 2.07
C VAL A 134 -4.78 4.24 1.57
N ILE A 135 -3.60 3.62 1.63
CA ILE A 135 -2.35 4.23 1.14
C ILE A 135 -1.76 3.43 -0.01
N GLY A 136 -1.00 4.09 -0.86
CA GLY A 136 -0.19 3.41 -1.87
C GLY A 136 1.11 2.85 -1.28
N GLU A 137 1.67 1.83 -1.91
CA GLU A 137 2.99 1.27 -1.56
C GLU A 137 4.12 2.31 -1.50
N VAL A 138 4.10 3.33 -2.38
CA VAL A 138 5.11 4.41 -2.40
C VAL A 138 5.01 5.26 -1.13
N GLU A 139 3.79 5.51 -0.65
CA GLU A 139 3.60 6.23 0.61
C GLU A 139 4.02 5.38 1.80
N LEU A 140 3.72 4.07 1.80
CA LEU A 140 4.23 3.17 2.83
C LEU A 140 5.76 3.23 2.88
N ALA A 141 6.43 3.08 1.73
CA ALA A 141 7.89 3.15 1.62
C ALA A 141 8.45 4.49 2.11
N TRP A 142 7.76 5.60 1.80
CA TRP A 142 8.10 6.91 2.34
C TRP A 142 7.97 6.95 3.85
N ARG A 143 6.87 6.46 4.41
CA ARG A 143 6.58 6.50 5.85
C ARG A 143 7.57 5.67 6.66
N VAL A 144 7.92 4.48 6.18
CA VAL A 144 8.89 3.59 6.85
C VAL A 144 10.34 3.94 6.55
N ARG A 145 10.62 5.00 5.77
CA ARG A 145 11.98 5.47 5.54
C ARG A 145 12.58 5.96 6.87
N GLY A 146 13.78 5.50 7.20
CA GLY A 146 14.51 5.98 8.38
C GLY A 146 15.10 7.37 8.18
N ALA A 147 15.55 7.99 9.26
CA ALA A 147 16.25 9.29 9.19
C ALA A 147 17.50 9.25 8.29
N ASN A 148 18.12 8.07 8.15
CA ASN A 148 19.31 7.84 7.34
C ASN A 148 18.98 7.29 5.93
N SER A 149 17.73 7.39 5.48
CA SER A 149 17.37 6.96 4.12
C SER A 149 18.04 7.81 3.05
N ALA A 150 18.43 7.20 1.92
CA ALA A 150 18.95 7.92 0.78
C ALA A 150 17.98 9.03 0.31
N PRO A 151 18.48 10.13 -0.29
CA PRO A 151 17.63 11.15 -0.89
C PRO A 151 16.68 10.54 -1.93
N TRP A 152 15.41 10.94 -1.91
CA TRP A 152 14.43 10.48 -2.87
C TRP A 152 14.39 11.39 -4.10
N LEU A 153 14.51 10.79 -5.27
CA LEU A 153 14.33 11.45 -6.56
C LEU A 153 13.07 10.88 -7.22
N VAL A 154 12.06 11.73 -7.40
CA VAL A 154 10.74 11.30 -7.90
C VAL A 154 10.60 11.67 -9.37
N VAL A 155 10.52 10.66 -10.24
CA VAL A 155 10.29 10.83 -11.67
C VAL A 155 8.84 10.44 -11.99
N THR A 156 8.06 11.39 -12.51
CA THR A 156 6.67 11.18 -12.95
C THR A 156 6.45 11.71 -14.37
N GLY A 157 5.34 11.32 -15.00
CA GLY A 157 4.98 11.73 -16.36
C GLY A 157 4.30 10.61 -17.15
N THR A 158 3.67 10.95 -18.27
CA THR A 158 2.97 9.94 -19.09
C THR A 158 3.95 9.01 -19.78
N ASN A 159 5.04 9.56 -20.35
CA ASN A 159 6.05 8.83 -21.12
C ASN A 159 7.47 9.09 -20.59
N GLY A 160 8.41 8.20 -20.88
CA GLY A 160 9.83 8.38 -20.56
C GLY A 160 10.24 8.11 -19.10
N LYS A 161 9.30 7.82 -18.19
CA LYS A 161 9.59 7.55 -16.76
C LYS A 161 10.70 6.52 -16.56
N THR A 162 10.58 5.34 -17.19
CA THR A 162 11.56 4.26 -17.05
C THR A 162 12.92 4.68 -17.61
N THR A 163 12.96 5.23 -18.82
CA THR A 163 14.21 5.70 -19.45
C THR A 163 14.90 6.77 -18.60
N THR A 164 14.19 7.80 -18.17
CA THR A 164 14.75 8.86 -17.32
C THR A 164 15.22 8.33 -15.97
N THR A 165 14.48 7.40 -15.36
CA THR A 165 14.88 6.75 -14.10
C THR A 165 16.17 5.95 -14.28
N THR A 166 16.29 5.17 -15.37
CA THR A 166 17.51 4.41 -15.67
C THR A 166 18.70 5.34 -15.94
N MET A 167 18.51 6.41 -16.71
CA MET A 167 19.57 7.39 -16.99
C MET A 167 20.06 8.07 -15.70
N LEU A 168 19.13 8.50 -14.84
CA LEU A 168 19.46 9.11 -13.56
C LEU A 168 20.22 8.13 -12.66
N ALA A 169 19.77 6.88 -12.58
CA ALA A 169 20.45 5.83 -11.83
C ALA A 169 21.88 5.53 -12.34
N SER A 170 22.15 5.72 -13.63
CA SER A 170 23.50 5.53 -14.20
C SER A 170 24.49 6.67 -13.92
N MET A 171 24.00 7.82 -13.44
CA MET A 171 24.81 9.01 -13.18
C MET A 171 25.15 9.21 -11.69
N LEU A 172 24.44 8.51 -10.81
CA LEU A 172 24.63 8.53 -9.35
C LEU A 172 25.51 7.37 -8.88
#